data_AF-A0A450TZ69-F1
#
_entry.id   AF-A0A450TZ69-F1
#
_cell.length_a   1.000
_cell.length_b   1.000
_cell.length_c   1.000
_cell.angle_alpha   90.00
_cell.angle_beta   90.00
_cell.angle_gamma   90.00
#
_symmetry.space_group_name_H-M   'P 1'
#
loop_
_entity.id
_entity.type
_entity.pdbx_description
1 polymer ?
#
loop_
_entity_poly.entity_id
_entity_poly.type
_entity_poly.pdbx_seq_one_letter_code
_entity_poly.pdbx_strand_id
1 'polypeptide(L)'
;FIRFPNILGIGLVFAVVLHGLLHRWGWRRLLGWSASFLLGWVLGIGAITLLIVAHGHIDYYLEGLHGIIGMATDEDSHHSGSLLLELFFRDHVRALVLGTMIVVVGILVLRVTATRPRPVRTASVLVSALILALAFHSLNRWIWAVPGLLYIGLPWIAWQEWRARPVLVVPTFIAFAVLVIAPLGSGNGIRNAVYGCWLALPLLLTWLWQRTALSLPALPLVPSPAAGRLGAGILVLAFASFSLVTAWFYSYRDSSNRLELTQPIDHPLLQGTYTTEPRARVVSELLAELPNWVQPGDTILAYPDLPTVHYLTETTAWLGSTWPILRRGPALIARLSDNSIDPQTLPVVVRSIGATRNFTWPIDSPRNETPDREAAWQVFDRFVRRHPYERVWANDFFEIFVPR
;
A
#
# COMPACT_ATOMS: atom_id res chain seq x y z
N PHE A 1 13.64 -5.90 -1.86
CA PHE A 1 13.91 -6.34 -0.46
C PHE A 1 14.46 -5.22 0.42
N ILE A 2 15.07 -4.17 -0.14
CA ILE A 2 15.48 -3.00 0.64
C ILE A 2 14.31 -2.01 0.70
N ARG A 3 13.66 -1.93 1.85
CA ARG A 3 12.79 -0.80 2.20
C ARG A 3 13.21 -0.33 3.58
N PHE A 4 13.14 0.97 3.85
CA PHE A 4 13.44 1.55 5.16
C PHE A 4 12.81 0.79 6.34
N PRO A 5 11.55 0.32 6.27
CA PRO A 5 10.94 -0.46 7.35
C PRO A 5 11.69 -1.75 7.71
N ASN A 6 12.36 -2.40 6.75
CA ASN A 6 13.11 -3.64 7.00
C ASN A 6 14.38 -3.37 7.82
N ILE A 7 15.01 -2.21 7.60
CA ILE A 7 16.16 -1.76 8.37
C ILE A 7 15.69 -1.31 9.76
N LEU A 8 14.66 -0.47 9.81
CA LEU A 8 14.11 0.04 11.06
C LEU A 8 13.50 -1.04 11.96
N GLY A 9 13.15 -2.21 11.39
CA GLY A 9 12.75 -3.40 12.13
C GLY A 9 13.77 -3.84 13.19
N ILE A 10 15.06 -3.49 13.05
CA ILE A 10 16.07 -3.70 14.10
C ILE A 10 15.68 -3.02 15.42
N GLY A 11 14.94 -1.91 15.37
CA GLY A 11 14.44 -1.18 16.52
C GLY A 11 13.46 -2.00 17.37
N LEU A 12 12.88 -3.09 16.84
CA LEU A 12 12.06 -4.00 17.64
C LEU A 12 12.86 -4.75 18.73
N VAL A 13 14.19 -4.68 18.73
CA VAL A 13 15.02 -5.11 19.87
C VAL A 13 14.61 -4.39 21.16
N PHE A 14 14.12 -3.15 21.07
CA PHE A 14 13.60 -2.42 22.23
C PHE A 14 12.38 -3.09 22.86
N ALA A 15 11.63 -3.93 22.14
CA ALA A 15 10.57 -4.74 22.73
C ALA A 15 11.13 -5.80 23.69
N VAL A 16 12.28 -6.39 23.37
CA VAL A 16 13.01 -7.32 24.26
C VAL A 16 13.51 -6.57 25.49
N VAL A 17 14.08 -5.38 25.29
CA VAL A 17 14.53 -4.53 26.40
C VAL A 17 13.38 -4.18 27.33
N LEU A 18 12.27 -3.70 26.76
CA LEU A 18 11.06 -3.36 27.50
C LEU A 18 10.51 -4.56 28.27
N HIS A 19 10.44 -5.74 27.63
CA HIS A 19 10.02 -6.97 28.30
C HIS A 19 10.92 -7.31 29.49
N GLY A 20 12.25 -7.23 29.30
CA GLY A 20 13.22 -7.48 30.35
C GLY A 20 13.11 -6.50 31.52
N LEU A 21 12.89 -5.22 31.25
CA LEU A 21 12.66 -4.20 32.28
C LEU A 21 11.38 -4.48 33.08
N LEU A 22 10.28 -4.81 32.41
CA LEU A 22 9.00 -5.12 33.05
C LEU A 22 9.07 -6.36 33.94
N HIS A 23 9.88 -7.35 33.56
CA HIS A 23 10.09 -8.60 34.33
C HIS A 23 11.36 -8.60 35.18
N ARG A 24 12.01 -7.44 35.33
CA ARG A 24 13.23 -7.26 36.15
C ARG A 24 14.33 -8.29 35.84
N TRP A 25 14.56 -8.57 34.57
CA TRP A 25 15.64 -9.47 34.15
C TRP A 25 17.01 -8.91 34.53
N GLY A 26 17.92 -9.78 34.97
CA GLY A 26 19.33 -9.42 35.13
C GLY A 26 19.98 -9.07 33.78
N TRP A 27 21.01 -8.23 33.82
CA TRP A 27 21.68 -7.70 32.62
C TRP A 27 22.16 -8.78 31.65
N ARG A 28 22.66 -9.93 32.17
CA ARG A 28 23.12 -11.07 31.34
C ARG A 28 21.98 -11.64 30.49
N ARG A 29 20.81 -11.82 31.09
CA ARG A 29 19.63 -12.34 30.40
C ARG A 29 19.13 -11.33 29.37
N LEU A 30 19.11 -10.04 29.72
CA LEU A 30 18.74 -8.96 28.80
C LEU A 30 19.66 -8.93 27.57
N LEU A 31 20.98 -8.92 27.78
CA LEU A 31 21.96 -8.95 26.69
C LEU A 31 21.85 -10.23 25.87
N GLY A 32 21.66 -11.39 26.50
CA GLY A 32 21.50 -12.66 25.81
C GLY A 32 20.32 -12.65 24.84
N TRP A 33 19.13 -12.21 25.29
CA TRP A 33 17.95 -12.14 24.42
C TRP A 33 18.05 -11.04 23.36
N SER A 34 18.61 -9.88 23.69
CA SER A 34 18.87 -8.83 22.70
C SER A 34 19.86 -9.29 21.63
N ALA A 35 20.94 -9.97 22.02
CA ALA A 35 21.90 -10.55 21.10
C ALA A 35 21.28 -11.63 20.23
N SER A 36 20.46 -12.53 20.80
CA SER A 36 19.72 -13.53 20.03
C SER A 36 18.77 -12.90 19.01
N PHE A 37 18.07 -11.81 19.38
CA PHE A 37 17.23 -11.06 18.44
C PHE A 37 18.04 -10.46 17.29
N LEU A 38 19.14 -9.77 17.61
CA LEU A 38 20.01 -9.14 16.61
C LEU A 38 20.67 -10.18 15.71
N LEU A 39 21.11 -11.31 16.27
CA LEU A 39 21.63 -12.44 15.51
C LEU A 39 20.56 -12.98 14.54
N GLY A 40 19.33 -13.19 15.00
CA GLY A 40 18.22 -13.61 14.15
C GLY A 40 17.94 -12.63 13.02
N TRP A 41 18.01 -11.32 13.29
CA TRP A 41 17.84 -10.27 12.27
C TRP A 41 18.97 -10.31 11.22
N VAL A 42 20.23 -10.43 11.65
CA VAL A 42 21.39 -10.55 10.75
C VAL A 42 21.31 -11.84 9.92
N LEU A 43 20.99 -12.97 10.55
CA LEU A 43 20.82 -14.25 9.86
C LEU A 43 19.67 -14.20 8.84
N GLY A 44 18.58 -13.50 9.15
CA GLY A 44 17.46 -13.30 8.21
C GLY A 44 17.86 -12.50 6.97
N ILE A 45 18.63 -11.43 7.15
CA ILE A 45 19.20 -10.66 6.02
C ILE A 45 20.15 -11.56 5.22
N GLY A 46 21.08 -12.23 5.89
CA GLY A 46 22.04 -13.13 5.26
C GLY A 46 21.38 -14.24 4.45
N ALA A 47 20.32 -14.84 4.97
CA ALA A 47 19.55 -15.88 4.27
C ALA A 47 18.91 -15.36 2.98
N ILE A 48 18.30 -14.17 3.00
CA ILE A 48 17.72 -13.58 1.80
C ILE A 48 18.80 -13.15 0.80
N THR A 49 19.91 -12.58 1.28
CA THR A 49 21.05 -12.26 0.41
C THR A 49 21.63 -13.51 -0.24
N LEU A 50 21.75 -14.61 0.50
CA LEU A 50 22.18 -15.90 -0.04
C LEU A 50 21.23 -16.40 -1.13
N LEU A 51 19.91 -16.27 -0.93
CA LEU A 51 18.93 -16.62 -1.96
C LEU A 51 19.07 -15.75 -3.22
N ILE A 52 19.30 -14.44 -3.06
CA ILE A 52 19.54 -13.53 -4.19
C ILE A 52 20.77 -13.96 -4.98
N VAL A 53 21.87 -14.28 -4.28
CA VAL A 53 23.12 -14.75 -4.92
C VAL A 53 22.92 -16.10 -5.59
N ALA A 54 22.26 -17.05 -4.92
CA ALA A 54 22.01 -18.38 -5.45
C ALA A 54 21.18 -18.39 -6.75
N HIS A 55 20.35 -17.36 -6.97
CA HIS A 55 19.56 -17.18 -8.20
C HIS A 55 20.25 -16.28 -9.23
N GLY A 56 21.49 -15.83 -8.99
CA GLY A 56 22.22 -14.95 -9.91
C GLY A 56 21.63 -13.53 -9.99
N HIS A 57 20.86 -13.09 -8.98
CA HIS A 57 20.15 -11.80 -9.00
C HIS A 57 20.90 -10.67 -8.28
N ILE A 58 22.17 -10.86 -7.94
CA ILE A 58 22.94 -9.88 -7.14
C ILE A 58 23.12 -8.54 -7.87
N ASP A 59 23.39 -8.57 -9.18
CA ASP A 59 23.62 -7.34 -9.95
C ASP A 59 22.32 -6.52 -10.05
N TYR A 60 21.19 -7.15 -10.37
CA TYR A 60 19.88 -6.50 -10.35
C TYR A 60 19.53 -5.90 -8.98
N TYR A 61 19.92 -6.58 -7.91
CA TYR A 61 19.71 -6.09 -6.55
C TYR A 61 20.55 -4.86 -6.24
N LEU A 62 21.84 -4.86 -6.60
CA LEU A 62 22.75 -3.74 -6.40
C LEU A 62 22.37 -2.53 -7.26
N GLU A 63 21.99 -2.75 -8.53
CA GLU A 63 21.45 -1.72 -9.40
C GLU A 63 20.18 -1.09 -8.81
N GLY A 64 19.27 -1.92 -8.30
CA GLY A 64 18.06 -1.45 -7.62
C GLY A 64 18.37 -0.63 -6.37
N LEU A 65 19.36 -1.05 -5.57
CA LEU A 65 19.81 -0.31 -4.39
C LEU A 65 20.39 1.06 -4.77
N HIS A 66 21.29 1.11 -5.75
CA HIS A 66 21.85 2.36 -6.26
C HIS A 66 20.76 3.27 -6.82
N GLY A 67 19.76 2.73 -7.53
CA GLY A 67 18.62 3.48 -8.03
C GLY A 67 17.77 4.10 -6.91
N ILE A 68 17.51 3.36 -5.83
CA ILE A 68 16.77 3.87 -4.66
C ILE A 68 17.56 4.99 -3.96
N ILE A 69 18.87 4.80 -3.75
CA ILE A 69 19.72 5.81 -3.14
C ILE A 69 19.76 7.06 -4.02
N GLY A 70 19.96 6.89 -5.33
CA GLY A 70 19.96 7.98 -6.30
C GLY A 70 18.66 8.78 -6.29
N MET A 71 17.50 8.12 -6.28
CA MET A 71 16.20 8.78 -6.18
C MET A 71 15.98 9.52 -4.85
N ALA A 72 16.62 9.08 -3.76
CA ALA A 72 16.52 9.73 -2.47
C ALA A 72 17.43 10.96 -2.34
N THR A 73 18.56 10.97 -3.06
CA THR A 73 19.52 12.09 -3.08
C THR A 73 19.19 13.17 -4.11
N ASP A 74 18.42 12.84 -5.15
CA ASP A 74 17.97 13.78 -6.17
C ASP A 74 16.82 14.65 -5.61
N GLU A 75 17.03 15.97 -5.53
CA GLU A 75 16.04 16.91 -4.96
C GLU A 75 14.80 17.07 -5.85
N ASP A 76 14.94 16.88 -7.17
CA ASP A 76 13.85 16.99 -8.16
C ASP A 76 13.03 15.69 -8.28
N SER A 77 13.45 14.64 -7.58
CA SER A 77 12.73 13.36 -7.53
C SER A 77 11.46 13.45 -6.68
N HIS A 78 10.36 12.88 -7.19
CA HIS A 78 9.12 12.65 -6.42
C HIS A 78 9.31 11.69 -5.21
N HIS A 79 10.52 11.15 -5.03
CA HIS A 79 10.93 10.34 -3.90
C HIS A 79 12.17 10.89 -3.18
N SER A 80 12.45 12.19 -3.31
CA SER A 80 13.55 12.84 -2.60
C SER A 80 13.42 12.65 -1.08
N GLY A 81 14.56 12.49 -0.39
CA GLY A 81 14.57 12.22 1.05
C GLY A 81 13.89 13.33 1.87
N SER A 82 14.05 14.59 1.44
CA SER A 82 13.41 15.75 2.05
C SER A 82 11.89 15.72 1.89
N LEU A 83 11.38 15.43 0.69
CA LEU A 83 9.95 15.28 0.43
C LEU A 83 9.34 14.13 1.24
N LEU A 84 10.04 12.99 1.32
CA LEU A 84 9.58 11.84 2.10
C LEU A 84 9.53 12.14 3.60
N LEU A 85 10.50 12.88 4.14
CA LEU A 85 10.50 13.33 5.53
C LEU A 85 9.39 14.36 5.80
N GLU A 86 9.21 15.35 4.92
CA GLU A 86 8.13 16.33 5.04
C GLU A 86 6.77 15.63 5.01
N LEU A 87 6.57 14.73 4.04
CA LEU A 87 5.35 13.91 3.92
C LEU A 87 5.10 13.13 5.21
N PHE A 88 6.15 12.50 5.77
CA PHE A 88 6.08 11.78 7.02
C PHE A 88 5.59 12.67 8.16
N PHE A 89 6.27 13.79 8.43
CA PHE A 89 5.88 14.69 9.53
C PHE A 89 4.48 15.26 9.33
N ARG A 90 4.19 15.78 8.14
CA ARG A 90 2.89 16.38 7.80
C ARG A 90 1.75 15.39 8.00
N ASP A 91 1.90 14.16 7.51
CA ASP A 91 0.86 13.15 7.63
C ASP A 91 0.67 12.69 9.08
N HIS A 92 1.75 12.55 9.85
CA HIS A 92 1.67 12.13 11.26
C HIS A 92 1.02 13.20 12.14
N VAL A 93 1.32 14.49 11.89
CA VAL A 93 0.65 15.60 12.57
C VAL A 93 -0.84 15.62 12.22
N ARG A 94 -1.20 15.49 10.94
CA ARG A 94 -2.61 15.40 10.52
C ARG A 94 -3.34 14.22 11.15
N ALA A 95 -2.69 13.07 11.23
CA ALA A 95 -3.23 11.90 11.91
C ALA A 95 -3.47 12.17 13.39
N LEU A 96 -2.50 12.73 14.10
CA LEU A 96 -2.65 13.06 15.51
C LEU A 96 -3.80 14.05 15.75
N VAL A 97 -3.93 15.07 14.92
CA VAL A 97 -5.04 16.04 14.99
C VAL A 97 -6.40 15.34 14.82
N LEU A 98 -6.57 14.56 13.74
CA LEU A 98 -7.84 13.88 13.48
C LEU A 98 -8.15 12.79 14.51
N GLY A 99 -7.14 12.04 14.95
CA GLY A 99 -7.25 11.07 16.04
C GLY A 99 -7.71 11.74 17.34
N THR A 100 -7.12 12.89 17.68
CA THR A 100 -7.48 13.66 18.88
C THR A 100 -8.92 14.15 18.79
N MET A 101 -9.35 14.67 17.63
CA MET A 101 -10.74 15.06 17.42
C MET A 101 -11.71 13.89 17.63
N ILE A 102 -11.41 12.70 17.08
CA ILE A 102 -12.23 11.51 17.25
C ILE A 102 -12.30 11.08 18.72
N VAL A 103 -11.17 11.09 19.43
CA VAL A 103 -11.12 10.73 20.86
C VAL A 103 -11.92 11.73 21.70
N VAL A 104 -11.75 13.03 21.48
CA VAL A 104 -12.47 14.09 22.22
C VAL A 104 -13.98 13.98 21.96
N VAL A 105 -14.39 13.92 20.70
CA VAL A 105 -15.81 13.79 20.34
C VAL A 105 -16.38 12.48 20.86
N GLY A 106 -15.63 11.38 20.75
CA GLY A 106 -16.01 10.08 21.30
C GLY A 106 -16.23 10.13 22.81
N ILE A 107 -15.32 10.75 23.57
CA ILE A 107 -15.48 10.95 25.01
C ILE A 107 -16.74 11.77 25.32
N LEU A 108 -17.00 12.85 24.58
CA LEU A 108 -18.21 13.67 24.78
C LEU A 108 -19.49 12.86 24.52
N VAL A 109 -19.55 12.11 23.42
CA VAL A 109 -20.66 11.21 23.10
C VAL A 109 -20.86 10.19 24.22
N LEU A 110 -19.78 9.54 24.67
CA LEU A 110 -19.83 8.56 25.74
C LEU A 110 -20.27 9.17 27.08
N ARG A 111 -19.81 10.38 27.43
CA ARG A 111 -20.27 11.10 28.64
C ARG A 111 -21.78 11.31 28.65
N VAL A 112 -22.35 11.72 27.52
CA VAL A 112 -23.79 12.02 27.41
C VAL A 112 -24.63 10.74 27.41
N THR A 113 -24.12 9.65 26.85
CA THR A 113 -24.90 8.46 26.50
C THR A 113 -24.70 7.29 27.45
N ALA A 114 -23.54 7.15 28.09
CA ALA A 114 -23.19 5.95 28.83
C ALA A 114 -24.03 5.72 30.11
N THR A 115 -24.72 6.76 30.59
CA THR A 115 -25.66 6.72 31.73
C THR A 115 -27.12 6.65 31.29
N ARG A 116 -27.41 6.68 29.99
CA ARG A 116 -28.76 6.69 29.43
C ARG A 116 -29.34 5.26 29.32
N PRO A 117 -30.68 5.11 29.20
CA PRO A 117 -31.29 3.80 29.02
C PRO A 117 -30.80 3.11 27.73
N ARG A 118 -30.93 1.77 27.68
CA ARG A 118 -30.48 0.92 26.56
C ARG A 118 -30.85 1.45 25.16
N PRO A 119 -32.10 1.85 24.85
CA PRO A 119 -32.44 2.32 23.50
C PRO A 119 -31.64 3.55 23.06
N VAL A 120 -31.43 4.52 23.96
CA VAL A 120 -30.65 5.73 23.66
C VAL A 120 -29.18 5.39 23.40
N ARG A 121 -28.61 4.44 24.17
CA ARG A 121 -27.26 3.94 23.95
C ARG A 121 -27.11 3.26 22.60
N THR A 122 -28.03 2.36 22.25
CA THR A 122 -28.03 1.67 20.96
C THR A 122 -28.15 2.67 19.81
N ALA A 123 -29.10 3.61 19.88
CA ALA A 123 -29.26 4.65 18.87
C ALA A 123 -28.00 5.50 18.72
N SER A 124 -27.37 5.91 19.83
CA SER A 124 -26.10 6.63 19.79
C SER A 124 -25.00 5.83 19.13
N VAL A 125 -24.88 4.54 19.43
CA VAL A 125 -23.86 3.67 18.83
C VAL A 125 -24.05 3.60 17.31
N LEU A 126 -25.28 3.37 16.84
CA LEU A 126 -25.60 3.28 15.41
C LEU A 126 -25.38 4.61 14.69
N VAL A 127 -25.86 5.72 15.24
CA VAL A 127 -25.72 7.04 14.64
C VAL A 127 -24.26 7.48 14.60
N SER A 128 -23.51 7.33 15.69
CA SER A 128 -22.08 7.66 15.71
C SER A 128 -21.27 6.78 14.77
N ALA A 129 -21.58 5.48 14.69
CA ALA A 129 -20.93 4.58 13.75
C ALA A 129 -21.20 4.97 12.29
N LEU A 130 -22.44 5.32 11.95
CA LEU A 130 -22.82 5.78 10.62
C LEU A 130 -22.11 7.08 10.25
N ILE A 131 -22.10 8.08 11.14
CA ILE A 131 -21.41 9.36 10.92
C ILE A 131 -19.91 9.12 10.66
N LEU A 132 -19.27 8.26 11.47
CA LEU A 132 -17.85 7.92 11.29
C LEU A 132 -17.61 7.18 9.97
N ALA A 133 -18.45 6.20 9.63
CA ALA A 133 -18.32 5.45 8.37
C ALA A 133 -18.47 6.36 7.14
N LEU A 134 -19.43 7.29 7.16
CA LEU A 134 -19.61 8.29 6.10
C LEU A 134 -18.41 9.25 6.03
N ALA A 135 -17.92 9.73 7.18
CA ALA A 135 -16.73 10.59 7.23
C ALA A 135 -15.47 9.87 6.70
N PHE A 136 -15.33 8.58 6.96
CA PHE A 136 -14.24 7.76 6.43
C PHE A 136 -14.33 7.56 4.92
N HIS A 137 -15.53 7.23 4.41
CA HIS A 137 -15.73 6.97 3.00
C HIS A 137 -15.65 8.25 2.15
N SER A 138 -16.53 9.24 2.39
CA SER A 138 -16.69 10.39 1.51
C SER A 138 -15.49 11.34 1.52
N LEU A 139 -14.75 11.42 2.63
CA LEU A 139 -13.62 12.35 2.78
C LEU A 139 -12.26 11.65 2.65
N ASN A 140 -12.24 10.32 2.46
CA ASN A 140 -11.04 9.49 2.48
C ASN A 140 -10.16 9.73 3.72
N ARG A 141 -10.76 10.23 4.82
CA ARG A 141 -10.05 10.67 6.03
C ARG A 141 -9.55 9.52 6.88
N TRP A 142 -10.04 8.30 6.63
CA TRP A 142 -9.62 7.10 7.35
C TRP A 142 -8.10 6.90 7.33
N ILE A 143 -7.43 7.32 6.24
CA ILE A 143 -5.97 7.25 6.04
C ILE A 143 -5.21 7.89 7.21
N TRP A 144 -5.72 8.99 7.75
CA TRP A 144 -5.11 9.72 8.87
C TRP A 144 -5.84 9.44 10.18
N ALA A 145 -7.17 9.36 10.14
CA ALA A 145 -8.01 9.20 11.32
C ALA A 145 -7.76 7.89 12.06
N VAL A 146 -7.59 6.78 11.35
CA VAL A 146 -7.38 5.45 11.97
C VAL A 146 -6.00 5.37 12.61
N PRO A 147 -4.89 5.66 11.91
CA PRO A 147 -3.57 5.71 12.56
C PRO A 147 -3.54 6.71 13.71
N GLY A 148 -4.18 7.88 13.55
CA GLY A 148 -4.30 8.90 14.60
C GLY A 148 -4.96 8.39 15.88
N LEU A 149 -6.11 7.71 15.75
CA LEU A 149 -6.79 7.08 16.88
C LEU A 149 -5.87 6.07 17.58
N LEU A 150 -5.12 5.28 16.81
CA LEU A 150 -4.19 4.27 17.34
C LEU A 150 -2.95 4.90 17.98
N TYR A 151 -2.46 6.03 17.47
CA TYR A 151 -1.36 6.80 18.06
C TYR A 151 -1.70 7.36 19.45
N ILE A 152 -2.98 7.55 19.74
CA ILE A 152 -3.44 7.96 21.08
C ILE A 152 -3.79 6.72 21.92
N GLY A 153 -4.51 5.76 21.33
CA GLY A 153 -5.00 4.58 22.02
C GLY A 153 -3.89 3.65 22.52
N LEU A 154 -2.85 3.39 21.71
CA LEU A 154 -1.80 2.46 22.10
C LEU A 154 -0.92 2.98 23.26
N PRO A 155 -0.38 4.22 23.22
CA PRO A 155 0.32 4.77 24.38
C PRO A 155 -0.55 4.83 25.64
N TRP A 156 -1.85 5.09 25.47
CA TRP A 156 -2.80 5.04 26.58
C TRP A 156 -2.91 3.66 27.21
N ILE A 157 -3.00 2.59 26.39
CA ILE A 157 -3.00 1.21 26.87
C ILE A 157 -1.71 0.91 27.63
N ALA A 158 -0.55 1.26 27.05
CA ALA A 158 0.74 1.06 27.70
C ALA A 158 0.79 1.77 29.07
N TRP A 159 0.34 3.03 29.14
CA TRP A 159 0.28 3.82 30.37
C TRP A 159 -0.67 3.26 31.43
N GLN A 160 -1.79 2.66 31.03
CA GLN A 160 -2.76 2.08 31.97
C GLN A 160 -2.34 0.68 32.44
N GLU A 161 -1.68 -0.09 31.59
CA GLU A 161 -1.37 -1.50 31.84
C GLU A 161 0.02 -1.76 32.38
N TRP A 162 0.94 -0.79 32.39
CA TRP A 162 2.35 -1.07 32.76
C TRP A 162 2.56 -1.61 34.16
N ARG A 163 1.66 -1.31 35.10
CA ARG A 163 1.65 -1.93 36.44
C ARG A 163 0.67 -3.10 36.54
N ALA A 164 -0.50 -2.98 35.92
CA ALA A 164 -1.60 -3.94 36.10
C ALA A 164 -1.41 -5.22 35.28
N ARG A 165 -1.04 -5.08 34.00
CA ARG A 165 -0.83 -6.18 33.06
C ARG A 165 0.40 -5.91 32.19
N PRO A 166 1.63 -5.99 32.76
CA PRO A 166 2.87 -5.70 32.04
C PRO A 166 3.01 -6.49 30.72
N VAL A 167 2.45 -7.70 30.67
CA VAL A 167 2.42 -8.56 29.48
C VAL A 167 1.74 -7.88 28.28
N LEU A 168 0.78 -6.97 28.49
CA LEU A 168 0.10 -6.23 27.41
C LEU A 168 0.90 -5.04 26.88
N VAL A 169 1.89 -4.54 27.62
CA VAL A 169 2.67 -3.37 27.20
C VAL A 169 3.58 -3.72 26.02
N VAL A 170 4.19 -4.90 26.03
CA VAL A 170 5.11 -5.36 24.97
C VAL A 170 4.40 -5.47 23.60
N PRO A 171 3.27 -6.19 23.45
CA PRO A 171 2.55 -6.23 22.17
C PRO A 171 2.00 -4.86 21.77
N THR A 172 1.64 -4.00 22.73
CA THR A 172 1.21 -2.62 22.47
C THR A 172 2.36 -1.79 21.86
N PHE A 173 3.57 -1.93 22.41
CA PHE A 173 4.79 -1.30 21.87
C PHE A 173 5.11 -1.82 20.46
N ILE A 174 5.06 -3.14 20.24
CA ILE A 174 5.29 -3.72 18.91
C ILE A 174 4.27 -3.19 17.90
N ALA A 175 2.98 -3.19 18.26
CA ALA A 175 1.92 -2.66 17.41
C ALA A 175 2.14 -1.19 17.06
N PHE A 176 2.54 -0.37 18.04
CA PHE A 176 2.84 1.04 17.83
C PHE A 176 4.06 1.25 16.94
N ALA A 177 5.15 0.51 17.19
CA ALA A 177 6.37 0.57 16.39
C ALA A 177 6.10 0.20 14.93
N VAL A 178 5.41 -0.91 14.65
CA VAL A 178 5.07 -1.32 13.29
C VAL A 178 4.18 -0.29 12.60
N LEU A 179 3.20 0.28 13.32
CA LEU A 179 2.30 1.32 12.80
C LEU A 179 3.04 2.58 12.35
N VAL A 180 4.04 3.03 13.13
CA VAL A 180 4.86 4.23 12.82
C VAL A 180 5.94 3.94 11.77
N ILE A 181 6.52 2.74 11.78
CA ILE A 181 7.62 2.38 10.89
C ILE A 181 7.12 2.08 9.47
N ALA A 182 5.96 1.45 9.30
CA ALA A 182 5.47 1.01 7.98
C ALA A 182 5.33 2.15 6.92
N PRO A 183 4.92 3.37 7.28
CA PRO A 183 4.93 4.53 6.38
C PRO A 183 6.30 5.01 5.89
N LEU A 184 7.39 4.72 6.62
CA LEU A 184 8.70 5.32 6.36
C LEU A 184 9.28 4.87 5.01
N GLY A 185 9.79 5.82 4.24
CA GLY A 185 10.45 5.57 2.95
C GLY A 185 9.50 5.28 1.79
N SER A 186 8.25 5.73 1.85
CA SER A 186 7.25 5.52 0.79
C SER A 186 6.58 6.83 0.38
N GLY A 187 6.45 7.04 -0.94
CA GLY A 187 5.67 8.17 -1.48
C GLY A 187 4.16 8.08 -1.18
N ASN A 188 3.66 6.94 -0.69
CA ASN A 188 2.27 6.81 -0.23
C ASN A 188 2.04 7.36 1.19
N GLY A 189 3.10 7.78 1.90
CA GLY A 189 3.01 8.36 3.23
C GLY A 189 2.29 7.46 4.23
N ILE A 190 1.46 8.07 5.08
CA ILE A 190 0.77 7.37 6.18
C ILE A 190 -0.26 6.33 5.72
N ARG A 191 -0.65 6.31 4.44
CA ARG A 191 -1.53 5.25 3.91
C ARG A 191 -0.98 3.85 4.19
N ASN A 192 0.34 3.69 4.18
CA ASN A 192 1.01 2.42 4.49
C ASN A 192 0.90 2.02 5.97
N ALA A 193 0.44 2.89 6.88
CA ALA A 193 0.16 2.53 8.27
C ALA A 193 -0.94 1.44 8.38
N VAL A 194 -1.75 1.24 7.33
CA VAL A 194 -2.70 0.12 7.25
C VAL A 194 -2.05 -1.23 7.51
N TYR A 195 -0.77 -1.40 7.14
CA TYR A 195 0.01 -2.62 7.40
C TYR A 195 0.40 -2.81 8.88
N GLY A 196 0.25 -1.80 9.73
CA GLY A 196 0.37 -1.93 11.19
C GLY A 196 -0.99 -1.99 11.91
N CYS A 197 -2.06 -1.52 11.25
CA CYS A 197 -3.41 -1.50 11.83
C CYS A 197 -3.95 -2.89 12.18
N TRP A 198 -3.54 -3.95 11.47
CA TRP A 198 -4.03 -5.31 11.73
C TRP A 198 -3.69 -5.83 13.13
N LEU A 199 -2.61 -5.35 13.76
CA LEU A 199 -2.27 -5.68 15.14
C LEU A 199 -2.80 -4.62 16.12
N ALA A 200 -2.63 -3.35 15.77
CA ALA A 200 -2.99 -2.22 16.62
C ALA A 200 -4.49 -2.11 16.89
N LEU A 201 -5.32 -2.33 15.86
CA LEU A 201 -6.76 -2.13 15.95
C LEU A 201 -7.46 -3.20 16.81
N PRO A 202 -7.24 -4.52 16.60
CA PRO A 202 -7.80 -5.53 17.49
C PRO A 202 -7.36 -5.33 18.94
N LEU A 203 -6.10 -4.98 19.18
CA LEU A 203 -5.59 -4.73 20.52
C LEU A 203 -6.33 -3.58 21.21
N LEU A 204 -6.54 -2.44 20.53
CA LEU A 204 -7.32 -1.32 21.05
C LEU A 204 -8.78 -1.72 21.33
N LEU A 205 -9.44 -2.39 20.39
CA LEU A 205 -10.84 -2.74 20.50
C LEU A 205 -11.10 -3.76 21.62
N THR A 206 -10.26 -4.80 21.72
CA THR A 206 -10.35 -5.78 22.80
C THR A 206 -10.06 -5.15 24.15
N TRP A 207 -9.07 -4.24 24.22
CA TRP A 207 -8.79 -3.51 25.45
C TRP A 207 -9.98 -2.65 25.90
N LEU A 208 -10.58 -1.88 24.97
CA LEU A 208 -11.78 -1.09 25.25
C LEU A 208 -12.97 -1.96 25.67
N TRP A 209 -13.15 -3.10 25.03
CA TRP A 209 -14.25 -4.03 25.33
C TRP A 209 -14.15 -4.65 26.74
N GLN A 210 -12.93 -4.99 27.16
CA GLN A 210 -12.66 -5.57 28.48
C GLN A 210 -12.70 -4.53 29.60
N ARG A 211 -12.47 -3.24 29.29
CA ARG A 211 -12.48 -2.17 30.29
C ARG A 211 -13.91 -1.73 30.57
N THR A 212 -14.28 -1.80 31.84
CA THR A 212 -15.58 -1.32 32.32
C THR A 212 -15.59 0.21 32.33
N ALA A 213 -14.64 0.87 33.00
CA ALA A 213 -14.57 2.33 33.05
C ALA A 213 -13.37 2.91 32.26
N LEU A 214 -13.58 4.07 31.64
CA LEU A 214 -12.53 4.91 31.06
C LEU A 214 -12.23 6.05 32.03
N SER A 215 -11.27 5.84 32.92
CA SER A 215 -10.94 6.80 33.98
C SER A 215 -9.43 7.00 34.09
N LEU A 216 -9.03 8.26 34.30
CA LEU A 216 -7.75 8.56 34.96
C LEU A 216 -7.95 8.53 36.46
N PRO A 217 -6.93 8.16 37.25
CA PRO A 217 -6.97 8.23 38.71
C PRO A 217 -7.37 9.62 39.24
N ALA A 218 -7.04 10.69 38.50
CA ALA A 218 -7.34 12.08 38.88
C ALA A 218 -8.58 12.68 38.19
N LEU A 219 -9.07 12.08 37.10
CA LEU A 219 -10.17 12.63 36.27
C LEU A 219 -10.94 11.48 35.62
N PRO A 220 -12.19 11.16 36.04
CA PRO A 220 -13.00 10.21 35.32
C PRO A 220 -13.37 10.80 33.94
N LEU A 221 -12.75 10.27 32.87
CA LEU A 221 -13.06 10.68 31.51
C LEU A 221 -14.50 10.31 31.18
N VAL A 222 -14.98 9.12 31.58
CA VAL A 222 -16.40 8.75 31.52
C VAL A 222 -16.76 7.92 32.76
N PRO A 223 -17.65 8.40 33.66
CA PRO A 223 -18.02 7.71 34.89
C PRO A 223 -19.08 6.63 34.61
N SER A 224 -18.80 5.66 33.73
CA SER A 224 -19.71 4.54 33.47
C SER A 224 -18.96 3.25 33.12
N PRO A 225 -19.31 2.11 33.76
CA PRO A 225 -18.75 0.80 33.45
C PRO A 225 -19.17 0.24 32.07
N ALA A 226 -20.05 0.96 31.34
CA ALA A 226 -20.45 0.61 29.98
C ALA A 226 -19.67 1.38 28.90
N ALA A 227 -18.89 2.41 29.28
CA ALA A 227 -18.29 3.35 28.33
C ALA A 227 -17.30 2.67 27.37
N GLY A 228 -16.44 1.78 27.88
CA GLY A 228 -15.46 1.04 27.05
C GLY A 228 -16.14 0.20 25.98
N ARG A 229 -17.17 -0.58 26.35
CA ARG A 229 -17.96 -1.41 25.43
C ARG A 229 -18.73 -0.58 24.39
N LEU A 230 -19.29 0.57 24.79
CA LEU A 230 -19.96 1.48 23.85
C LEU A 230 -18.97 2.07 22.84
N GLY A 231 -17.81 2.53 23.31
CA GLY A 231 -16.76 3.06 22.42
C GLY A 231 -16.24 2.01 21.45
N ALA A 232 -15.95 0.80 21.95
CA ALA A 232 -15.59 -0.34 21.11
C ALA A 232 -16.69 -0.69 20.10
N GLY A 233 -17.96 -0.70 20.51
CA GLY A 233 -19.09 -0.95 19.62
C GLY A 233 -19.22 0.08 18.50
N ILE A 234 -19.07 1.38 18.81
CA ILE A 234 -19.06 2.46 17.83
C ILE A 234 -17.95 2.22 16.79
N LEU A 235 -16.73 1.96 17.25
CA LEU A 235 -15.58 1.76 16.37
C LEU A 235 -15.71 0.49 15.52
N VAL A 236 -16.12 -0.64 16.11
CA VAL A 236 -16.34 -1.90 15.39
C VAL A 236 -17.37 -1.72 14.29
N LEU A 237 -18.52 -1.12 14.59
CA LEU A 237 -19.55 -0.89 13.58
C LEU A 237 -19.09 0.10 12.51
N ALA A 238 -18.43 1.20 12.90
CA ALA A 238 -17.89 2.16 11.94
C ALA A 238 -16.90 1.51 10.97
N PHE A 239 -15.95 0.71 11.48
CA PHE A 239 -14.96 0.02 10.66
C PHE A 239 -15.57 -1.11 9.82
N ALA A 240 -16.52 -1.87 10.37
CA ALA A 240 -17.22 -2.91 9.62
C ALA A 240 -18.02 -2.30 8.46
N SER A 241 -18.82 -1.25 8.73
CA SER A 241 -19.58 -0.54 7.69
C SER A 241 -18.66 0.08 6.64
N PHE A 242 -17.60 0.77 7.05
CA PHE A 242 -16.61 1.32 6.11
C PHE A 242 -15.94 0.24 5.26
N SER A 243 -15.56 -0.88 5.87
CA SER A 243 -14.91 -1.99 5.17
C SER A 243 -15.86 -2.66 4.19
N LEU A 244 -17.14 -2.84 4.53
CA LEU A 244 -18.16 -3.40 3.64
C LEU A 244 -18.40 -2.48 2.43
N VAL A 245 -18.57 -1.18 2.67
CA VAL A 245 -18.73 -0.18 1.59
C VAL A 245 -17.49 -0.17 0.70
N THR A 246 -16.29 -0.13 1.29
CA THR A 246 -15.04 -0.14 0.52
C THR A 246 -14.88 -1.45 -0.26
N ALA A 247 -15.13 -2.61 0.34
CA ALA A 247 -15.04 -3.90 -0.34
C ALA A 247 -16.04 -4.02 -1.50
N TRP A 248 -17.21 -3.38 -1.37
CA TRP A 248 -18.22 -3.36 -2.43
C TRP A 248 -17.81 -2.48 -3.61
N PHE A 249 -17.37 -1.24 -3.36
CA PHE A 249 -17.08 -0.26 -4.41
C PHE A 249 -15.62 -0.26 -4.91
N TYR A 250 -14.69 -0.83 -4.14
CA TYR A 250 -13.28 -0.88 -4.52
C TYR A 250 -12.96 -2.16 -5.30
N SER A 251 -12.97 -2.03 -6.62
CA SER A 251 -12.32 -2.94 -7.54
C SER A 251 -11.01 -2.29 -8.00
N TYR A 252 -9.89 -3.01 -7.88
CA TYR A 252 -8.58 -2.41 -8.16
C TYR A 252 -8.47 -2.08 -9.65
N ARG A 253 -8.55 -0.78 -9.99
CA ARG A 253 -8.48 -0.26 -11.37
C ARG A 253 -9.55 -0.84 -12.31
N ASP A 254 -10.73 -1.16 -11.79
CA ASP A 254 -11.88 -1.61 -12.58
C ASP A 254 -13.14 -0.79 -12.24
N SER A 255 -14.27 -1.12 -12.86
CA SER A 255 -15.55 -0.48 -12.56
C SER A 255 -15.89 -0.63 -11.08
N SER A 256 -16.23 0.48 -10.42
CA SER A 256 -16.73 0.48 -9.04
C SER A 256 -18.08 -0.21 -8.90
N ASN A 257 -18.79 -0.44 -10.02
CA ASN A 257 -20.02 -1.20 -10.04
C ASN A 257 -19.71 -2.70 -10.12
N ARG A 258 -19.76 -3.39 -8.98
CA ARG A 258 -19.49 -4.83 -8.90
C ARG A 258 -20.39 -5.68 -9.79
N LEU A 259 -21.59 -5.20 -10.11
CA LEU A 259 -22.55 -5.91 -10.96
C LEU A 259 -22.15 -5.91 -12.44
N GLU A 260 -21.26 -5.01 -12.86
CA GLU A 260 -20.71 -4.99 -14.23
C GLU A 260 -19.53 -5.96 -14.41
N LEU A 261 -18.94 -6.44 -13.32
CA LEU A 261 -17.76 -7.32 -13.34
C LEU A 261 -18.17 -8.79 -13.55
N THR A 262 -18.74 -9.08 -14.71
CA THR A 262 -19.36 -10.38 -15.04
C THR A 262 -18.69 -11.08 -16.21
N GLN A 263 -17.81 -10.41 -16.95
CA GLN A 263 -17.23 -10.95 -18.16
C GLN A 263 -15.86 -11.58 -17.88
N PRO A 264 -15.67 -12.87 -18.18
CA PRO A 264 -14.37 -13.51 -18.11
C PRO A 264 -13.49 -13.09 -19.30
N ILE A 265 -12.19 -13.32 -19.16
CA ILE A 265 -11.25 -13.33 -20.29
C ILE A 265 -10.84 -14.79 -20.48
N ASP A 266 -11.03 -15.32 -21.68
CA ASP A 266 -10.71 -16.72 -21.99
C ASP A 266 -9.19 -16.92 -22.06
N HIS A 267 -8.58 -17.14 -20.89
CA HIS A 267 -7.16 -17.36 -20.74
C HIS A 267 -6.88 -18.26 -19.52
N PRO A 268 -6.03 -19.30 -19.63
CA PRO A 268 -5.74 -20.21 -18.52
C PRO A 268 -5.30 -19.52 -17.23
N LEU A 269 -4.51 -18.44 -17.34
CA LEU A 269 -4.00 -17.67 -16.20
C LEU A 269 -5.00 -16.67 -15.60
N LEU A 270 -6.18 -16.50 -16.20
CA LEU A 270 -7.21 -15.56 -15.76
C LEU A 270 -8.49 -16.26 -15.26
N GLN A 271 -8.46 -17.58 -15.07
CA GLN A 271 -9.60 -18.33 -14.54
C GLN A 271 -10.09 -17.74 -13.21
N GLY A 272 -11.41 -17.52 -13.12
CA GLY A 272 -12.05 -16.91 -11.96
C GLY A 272 -11.87 -15.39 -11.85
N THR A 273 -11.21 -14.74 -12.80
CA THR A 273 -11.13 -13.28 -12.89
C THR A 273 -12.21 -12.75 -13.82
N TYR A 274 -13.01 -11.81 -13.31
CA TYR A 274 -14.09 -11.18 -14.07
C TYR A 274 -13.89 -9.66 -14.10
N THR A 275 -14.27 -9.07 -15.23
CA THR A 275 -14.15 -7.63 -15.51
C THR A 275 -15.40 -7.15 -16.24
N THR A 276 -15.47 -5.85 -16.52
CA THR A 276 -16.44 -5.26 -17.45
C THR A 276 -16.31 -5.81 -18.87
N GLU A 277 -17.42 -5.84 -19.60
CA GLU A 277 -17.47 -6.29 -21.00
C GLU A 277 -16.51 -5.55 -21.94
N PRO A 278 -16.43 -4.21 -21.94
CA PRO A 278 -15.51 -3.51 -22.85
C PRO A 278 -14.06 -3.90 -22.60
N ARG A 279 -13.68 -4.14 -21.33
CA ARG A 279 -12.32 -4.56 -20.98
C ARG A 279 -12.05 -6.01 -21.37
N ALA A 280 -12.98 -6.92 -21.06
CA ALA A 280 -12.86 -8.33 -21.45
C ALA A 280 -12.66 -8.44 -22.97
N ARG A 281 -13.45 -7.69 -23.74
CA ARG A 281 -13.37 -7.66 -25.22
C ARG A 281 -11.99 -7.24 -25.70
N VAL A 282 -11.53 -6.03 -25.34
CA VAL A 282 -10.28 -5.50 -25.90
C VAL A 282 -9.05 -6.31 -25.49
N VAL A 283 -9.07 -6.93 -24.31
CA VAL A 283 -7.98 -7.81 -23.85
C VAL A 283 -8.05 -9.16 -24.56
N SER A 284 -9.23 -9.76 -24.70
CA SER A 284 -9.39 -11.05 -25.39
C SER A 284 -8.97 -10.95 -26.85
N GLU A 285 -9.36 -9.88 -27.53
CA GLU A 285 -8.95 -9.59 -28.91
C GLU A 285 -7.42 -9.43 -29.03
N LEU A 286 -6.79 -8.70 -28.09
CA LEU A 286 -5.32 -8.57 -28.06
C LEU A 286 -4.65 -9.94 -27.86
N LEU A 287 -5.13 -10.75 -26.92
CA LEU A 287 -4.58 -12.08 -26.63
C LEU A 287 -4.81 -13.09 -27.75
N ALA A 288 -5.88 -12.92 -28.54
CA ALA A 288 -6.14 -13.73 -29.72
C ALA A 288 -5.20 -13.36 -30.89
N GLU A 289 -4.88 -12.08 -31.05
CA GLU A 289 -4.07 -11.60 -32.16
C GLU A 289 -2.55 -11.72 -31.91
N LEU A 290 -2.09 -11.36 -30.71
CA LEU A 290 -0.67 -11.25 -30.41
C LEU A 290 0.15 -12.54 -30.71
N PRO A 291 -0.37 -13.77 -30.50
CA PRO A 291 0.33 -15.01 -30.86
C PRO A 291 0.68 -15.17 -32.35
N ASN A 292 0.07 -14.40 -33.25
CA ASN A 292 0.44 -14.39 -34.68
C ASN A 292 1.82 -13.76 -34.91
N TRP A 293 2.32 -12.99 -33.94
CA TRP A 293 3.51 -12.14 -34.07
C TRP A 293 4.61 -12.48 -33.06
N VAL A 294 4.27 -13.14 -31.95
CA VAL A 294 5.21 -13.48 -30.86
C VAL A 294 4.89 -14.84 -30.25
N GLN A 295 5.92 -15.49 -29.71
CA GLN A 295 5.83 -16.76 -29.00
C GLN A 295 6.29 -16.62 -27.53
N PRO A 296 5.91 -17.57 -26.66
CA PRO A 296 6.48 -17.64 -25.31
C PRO A 296 8.02 -17.59 -25.33
N GLY A 297 8.59 -16.75 -24.48
CA GLY A 297 10.04 -16.50 -24.42
C GLY A 297 10.52 -15.30 -25.26
N ASP A 298 9.76 -14.86 -26.26
CA ASP A 298 10.14 -13.70 -27.09
C ASP A 298 10.21 -12.41 -26.27
N THR A 299 11.03 -11.48 -26.72
CA THR A 299 11.11 -10.13 -26.15
C THR A 299 10.14 -9.18 -26.85
N ILE A 300 9.27 -8.51 -26.09
CA ILE A 300 8.37 -7.47 -26.61
C ILE A 300 8.58 -6.13 -25.89
N LEU A 301 8.17 -5.05 -26.55
CA LEU A 301 8.04 -3.73 -25.93
C LEU A 301 6.55 -3.40 -25.71
N ALA A 302 6.04 -3.70 -24.51
CA ALA A 302 4.68 -3.38 -24.12
C ALA A 302 4.63 -2.08 -23.29
N TYR A 303 3.91 -1.06 -23.75
CA TYR A 303 3.89 0.26 -23.10
C TYR A 303 2.52 0.95 -23.14
N PRO A 304 2.23 1.87 -22.21
CA PRO A 304 3.10 2.33 -21.10
C PRO A 304 2.98 1.52 -19.81
N ASP A 305 1.80 1.00 -19.47
CA ASP A 305 1.53 0.27 -18.22
C ASP A 305 0.92 -1.10 -18.52
N LEU A 306 1.66 -1.92 -19.27
CA LEU A 306 1.22 -3.24 -19.73
C LEU A 306 2.03 -4.43 -19.16
N PRO A 307 2.41 -4.45 -17.86
CA PRO A 307 3.17 -5.57 -17.32
C PRO A 307 2.41 -6.90 -17.40
N THR A 308 1.08 -6.84 -17.36
CA THR A 308 0.21 -8.03 -17.46
C THR A 308 0.31 -8.69 -18.82
N VAL A 309 0.60 -7.95 -19.91
CA VAL A 309 0.76 -8.54 -21.25
C VAL A 309 1.91 -9.54 -21.23
N HIS A 310 3.05 -9.19 -20.63
CA HIS A 310 4.19 -10.10 -20.48
C HIS A 310 3.84 -11.38 -19.72
N TYR A 311 3.07 -11.25 -18.64
CA TYR A 311 2.65 -12.40 -17.84
C TYR A 311 1.69 -13.32 -18.61
N LEU A 312 0.74 -12.76 -19.35
CA LEU A 312 -0.26 -13.54 -20.08
C LEU A 312 0.30 -14.20 -21.33
N THR A 313 1.27 -13.58 -22.00
CA THR A 313 1.88 -14.15 -23.20
C THR A 313 3.19 -14.88 -22.96
N GLU A 314 3.63 -14.98 -21.71
CA GLU A 314 4.91 -15.59 -21.31
C GLU A 314 6.11 -14.96 -22.06
N THR A 315 6.00 -13.67 -22.40
CA THR A 315 7.06 -12.91 -23.07
C THR A 315 7.94 -12.17 -22.07
N THR A 316 9.15 -11.83 -22.49
CA THR A 316 10.09 -11.02 -21.70
C THR A 316 10.10 -9.58 -22.16
N ALA A 317 10.53 -8.66 -21.28
CA ALA A 317 10.58 -7.24 -21.61
C ALA A 317 11.87 -6.88 -22.35
N TRP A 318 11.75 -6.32 -23.57
CA TRP A 318 12.90 -5.90 -24.38
C TRP A 318 13.81 -4.87 -23.68
N LEU A 319 13.23 -3.98 -22.86
CA LEU A 319 13.99 -3.01 -22.06
C LEU A 319 14.54 -3.59 -20.74
N GLY A 320 14.33 -4.88 -20.45
CA GLY A 320 14.66 -5.50 -19.17
C GLY A 320 13.76 -5.07 -18.01
N SER A 321 12.63 -4.43 -18.29
CA SER A 321 11.60 -4.06 -17.29
C SER A 321 10.22 -4.19 -17.92
N THR A 322 9.34 -4.98 -17.29
CA THR A 322 7.94 -5.15 -17.71
C THR A 322 7.09 -3.91 -17.45
N TRP A 323 7.64 -2.91 -16.77
CA TRP A 323 7.00 -1.63 -16.52
C TRP A 323 7.94 -0.46 -16.88
N PRO A 324 8.24 -0.27 -18.17
CA PRO A 324 9.33 0.60 -18.61
C PRO A 324 9.06 2.09 -18.32
N ILE A 325 7.80 2.52 -18.23
CA ILE A 325 7.45 3.91 -17.86
C ILE A 325 7.91 4.30 -16.44
N LEU A 326 8.22 3.33 -15.56
CA LEU A 326 8.79 3.62 -14.25
C LEU A 326 10.27 3.99 -14.30
N ARG A 327 10.99 3.61 -15.36
CA ARG A 327 12.35 4.09 -15.61
C ARG A 327 12.22 5.51 -16.14
N ARG A 328 12.16 6.49 -15.23
CA ARG A 328 11.93 7.90 -15.59
C ARG A 328 13.22 8.58 -16.07
N GLY A 329 13.05 9.68 -16.80
CA GLY A 329 14.09 10.68 -17.02
C GLY A 329 15.06 10.41 -18.18
N PRO A 330 16.26 11.02 -18.13
CA PRO A 330 17.24 11.00 -19.22
C PRO A 330 17.69 9.60 -19.65
N ALA A 331 17.70 8.61 -18.75
CA ALA A 331 18.16 7.26 -19.06
C ALA A 331 17.23 6.50 -20.01
N LEU A 332 15.91 6.62 -19.83
CA LEU A 332 14.93 6.04 -20.77
C LEU A 332 14.99 6.75 -22.12
N ILE A 333 15.13 8.08 -22.09
CA ILE A 333 15.28 8.90 -23.30
C ILE A 333 16.55 8.48 -24.05
N ALA A 334 17.68 8.36 -23.36
CA ALA A 334 18.95 7.95 -23.95
C ALA A 334 18.83 6.57 -24.59
N ARG A 335 18.26 5.58 -23.88
CA ARG A 335 18.10 4.23 -24.41
C ARG A 335 17.16 4.15 -25.60
N LEU A 336 16.05 4.88 -25.60
CA LEU A 336 15.08 4.89 -26.71
C LEU A 336 15.43 5.91 -27.82
N SER A 337 16.47 6.71 -27.62
CA SER A 337 16.99 7.65 -28.62
C SER A 337 18.35 7.24 -29.16
N ASP A 338 18.83 6.05 -28.79
CA ASP A 338 20.07 5.49 -29.30
C ASP A 338 19.90 5.11 -30.77
N ASN A 339 20.55 5.86 -31.66
CA ASN A 339 20.51 5.63 -33.09
C ASN A 339 21.35 4.41 -33.53
N SER A 340 22.10 3.79 -32.60
CA SER A 340 22.88 2.58 -32.88
C SER A 340 22.07 1.28 -32.73
N ILE A 341 20.79 1.36 -32.35
CA ILE A 341 19.89 0.20 -32.27
C ILE A 341 19.77 -0.42 -33.66
N ASP A 342 20.25 -1.65 -33.78
CA ASP A 342 20.17 -2.44 -35.00
C ASP A 342 18.70 -2.69 -35.36
N PRO A 343 18.23 -2.30 -36.55
CA PRO A 343 16.88 -2.59 -37.03
C PRO A 343 16.49 -4.08 -36.92
N GLN A 344 17.44 -5.00 -37.03
CA GLN A 344 17.18 -6.44 -36.91
C GLN A 344 16.86 -6.89 -35.47
N THR A 345 17.14 -6.04 -34.47
CA THR A 345 16.93 -6.32 -33.05
C THR A 345 15.68 -5.63 -32.47
N LEU A 346 14.89 -4.98 -33.33
CA LEU A 346 13.68 -4.28 -32.92
C LEU A 346 12.61 -5.28 -32.45
N PRO A 347 11.98 -5.05 -31.28
CA PRO A 347 10.96 -5.95 -30.77
C PRO A 347 9.61 -5.69 -31.44
N VAL A 348 8.71 -6.68 -31.37
CA VAL A 348 7.28 -6.43 -31.52
C VAL A 348 6.83 -5.47 -30.42
N VAL A 349 6.02 -4.49 -30.80
CA VAL A 349 5.53 -3.43 -29.90
C VAL A 349 4.05 -3.63 -29.65
N VAL A 350 3.66 -3.61 -28.38
CA VAL A 350 2.26 -3.56 -27.95
C VAL A 350 2.03 -2.21 -27.28
N ARG A 351 1.16 -1.39 -27.86
CA ARG A 351 0.87 -0.04 -27.40
C ARG A 351 -0.58 0.05 -26.93
N SER A 352 -0.84 0.64 -25.76
CA SER A 352 -2.19 1.09 -25.44
C SER A 352 -2.47 2.49 -26.01
N ILE A 353 -3.72 2.76 -26.35
CA ILE A 353 -4.18 4.07 -26.82
C ILE A 353 -4.41 5.01 -25.64
N GLY A 354 -4.85 4.47 -24.50
CA GLY A 354 -5.14 5.20 -23.26
C GLY A 354 -4.48 4.59 -22.02
N ALA A 355 -4.52 5.32 -20.90
CA ALA A 355 -3.88 4.93 -19.64
C ALA A 355 -4.62 3.76 -18.94
N THR A 356 -3.99 2.58 -18.86
CA THR A 356 -4.55 1.38 -18.19
C THR A 356 -4.62 1.49 -16.66
N ARG A 357 -4.17 2.63 -16.11
CA ARG A 357 -4.25 2.94 -14.69
C ARG A 357 -5.58 3.58 -14.29
N ASN A 358 -6.31 4.17 -15.25
CA ASN A 358 -7.59 4.82 -14.98
C ASN A 358 -8.66 3.77 -14.68
N PHE A 359 -9.44 3.91 -13.61
CA PHE A 359 -10.46 2.94 -13.21
C PHE A 359 -11.49 2.63 -14.32
N THR A 360 -11.73 3.57 -15.23
CA THR A 360 -12.72 3.48 -16.31
C THR A 360 -12.15 3.01 -17.66
N TRP A 361 -10.89 2.57 -17.73
CA TRP A 361 -10.34 2.01 -18.98
C TRP A 361 -11.11 0.73 -19.39
N PRO A 362 -11.35 0.48 -20.69
CA PRO A 362 -10.88 1.24 -21.85
C PRO A 362 -11.75 2.45 -22.26
N ILE A 363 -12.89 2.71 -21.60
CA ILE A 363 -13.93 3.63 -22.08
C ILE A 363 -13.50 5.10 -21.99
N ASP A 364 -13.07 5.55 -20.81
CA ASP A 364 -12.58 6.91 -20.57
C ASP A 364 -11.18 6.80 -19.96
N SER A 365 -10.16 7.05 -20.76
CA SER A 365 -8.77 6.72 -20.43
C SER A 365 -7.80 7.64 -21.17
N PRO A 366 -7.78 8.94 -20.85
CA PRO A 366 -6.88 9.87 -21.51
C PRO A 366 -5.41 9.55 -21.17
N ARG A 367 -4.49 9.91 -22.09
CA ARG A 367 -3.05 9.68 -21.92
C ARG A 367 -2.42 10.61 -20.88
N ASN A 368 -2.94 11.83 -20.76
CA ASN A 368 -2.34 12.95 -20.02
C ASN A 368 -2.65 12.95 -18.51
N GLU A 369 -2.54 11.81 -17.83
CA GLU A 369 -2.76 11.71 -16.38
C GLU A 369 -1.89 12.72 -15.59
N THR A 370 -0.64 12.91 -16.01
CA THR A 370 0.27 13.96 -15.54
C THR A 370 1.23 14.40 -16.67
N PRO A 371 1.81 15.62 -16.63
CA PRO A 371 2.80 16.07 -17.62
C PRO A 371 3.99 15.12 -17.76
N ASP A 372 4.53 14.63 -16.65
CA ASP A 372 5.69 13.72 -16.65
C ASP A 372 5.38 12.37 -17.34
N ARG A 373 4.17 11.85 -17.15
CA ARG A 373 3.75 10.58 -17.75
C ARG A 373 3.50 10.72 -19.24
N GLU A 374 2.86 11.82 -19.63
CA GLU A 374 2.69 12.17 -21.04
C GLU A 374 4.05 12.32 -21.73
N ALA A 375 5.00 13.03 -21.10
CA ALA A 375 6.36 13.16 -21.62
C ALA A 375 7.03 11.79 -21.82
N ALA A 376 6.91 10.88 -20.85
CA ALA A 376 7.43 9.51 -20.96
C ALA A 376 6.75 8.71 -22.09
N TRP A 377 5.43 8.82 -22.22
CA TRP A 377 4.68 8.21 -23.32
C TRP A 377 5.19 8.66 -24.69
N GLN A 378 5.42 9.97 -24.83
CA GLN A 378 5.92 10.55 -26.08
C GLN A 378 7.31 10.05 -26.46
N VAL A 379 8.14 9.63 -25.49
CA VAL A 379 9.43 8.98 -25.78
C VAL A 379 9.21 7.67 -26.56
N PHE A 380 8.29 6.82 -26.09
CA PHE A 380 7.96 5.57 -26.79
C PHE A 380 7.32 5.84 -28.16
N ASP A 381 6.41 6.79 -28.26
CA ASP A 381 5.79 7.13 -29.54
C ASP A 381 6.80 7.72 -30.54
N ARG A 382 7.83 8.44 -30.07
CA ARG A 382 8.95 8.88 -30.93
C ARG A 382 9.82 7.72 -31.37
N PHE A 383 10.07 6.74 -30.50
CA PHE A 383 10.81 5.52 -30.86
C PHE A 383 10.09 4.76 -31.99
N VAL A 384 8.80 4.44 -31.83
CA VAL A 384 8.02 3.73 -32.86
C VAL A 384 7.98 4.50 -34.20
N ARG A 385 7.92 5.84 -34.16
CA ARG A 385 7.94 6.67 -35.38
C ARG A 385 9.30 6.78 -36.06
N ARG A 386 10.40 6.64 -35.32
CA ARG A 386 11.77 6.78 -35.85
C ARG A 386 12.24 5.51 -36.55
N HIS A 387 11.80 4.36 -36.07
CA HIS A 387 12.19 3.06 -36.60
C HIS A 387 11.15 2.52 -37.60
N PRO A 388 11.53 1.59 -38.49
CA PRO A 388 10.67 1.09 -39.56
C PRO A 388 9.62 0.11 -39.01
N TYR A 389 8.64 0.64 -38.28
CA TYR A 389 7.51 -0.12 -37.76
C TYR A 389 6.30 -0.05 -38.68
N GLU A 390 5.60 -1.17 -38.81
CA GLU A 390 4.28 -1.25 -39.43
C GLU A 390 3.22 -1.62 -38.41
N ARG A 391 2.09 -0.91 -38.43
CA ARG A 391 0.93 -1.26 -37.60
C ARG A 391 0.17 -2.39 -38.29
N VAL A 392 0.29 -3.60 -37.76
CA VAL A 392 -0.35 -4.80 -38.32
C VAL A 392 -1.73 -5.07 -37.77
N TRP A 393 -2.02 -4.55 -36.57
CA TRP A 393 -3.31 -4.74 -35.93
C TRP A 393 -3.65 -3.62 -34.94
N ALA A 394 -4.94 -3.38 -34.76
CA ALA A 394 -5.48 -2.49 -33.75
C ALA A 394 -6.91 -2.90 -33.36
N ASN A 395 -7.28 -2.63 -32.11
CA ASN A 395 -8.68 -2.59 -31.68
C ASN A 395 -8.99 -1.26 -30.99
N ASP A 396 -10.12 -1.19 -30.27
CA ASP A 396 -10.60 0.01 -29.59
C ASP A 396 -9.60 0.60 -28.57
N PHE A 397 -8.59 -0.16 -28.13
CA PHE A 397 -7.69 0.27 -27.06
C PHE A 397 -6.21 -0.11 -27.21
N PHE A 398 -5.88 -1.10 -28.03
CA PHE A 398 -4.52 -1.60 -28.22
C PHE A 398 -4.11 -1.59 -29.70
N GLU A 399 -2.81 -1.48 -29.93
CA GLU A 399 -2.20 -1.57 -31.25
C GLU A 399 -0.94 -2.44 -31.20
N ILE A 400 -0.73 -3.22 -32.26
CA ILE A 400 0.47 -4.05 -32.45
C ILE A 400 1.28 -3.47 -33.62
N PHE A 401 2.57 -3.26 -33.38
CA PHE A 401 3.52 -2.88 -34.42
C PHE A 401 4.63 -3.92 -34.54
N VAL A 402 5.01 -4.24 -35.78
CA VAL A 402 6.15 -5.12 -36.08
C VAL A 402 7.21 -4.38 -36.88
N PRO A 403 8.51 -4.69 -36.70
CA PRO A 403 9.56 -4.18 -37.56
C PRO A 403 9.37 -4.66 -39.01
N ARG A 404 9.68 -3.80 -39.97
CA ARG A 404 9.69 -4.12 -41.42
C ARG A 404 11.00 -4.74 -41.87
#